data_AF-A0A7X7PK80-F1
#
_entry.id   AF-A0A7X7PK80-F1
#
_cell.length_a   1.000
_cell.length_b   1.000
_cell.length_c   1.000
_cell.angle_alpha   90.00
_cell.angle_beta   90.00
_cell.angle_gamma   90.00
#
_symmetry.space_group_name_H-M   'P 1'
#
loop_
_entity.id
_entity.type
_entity.pdbx_description
1 polymer ?
#
loop_
_entity_poly.entity_id
_entity_poly.type
_entity_poly.pdbx_seq_one_letter_code
_entity_poly.pdbx_strand_id
1 'polypeptide(L)'
;MEQADEPLRRRASLEVLRAEAADELDVLVQERLRQGEDPWEFMEDLPSVDELVVLTIRGELITAGGGMRPSRTAHFRMLRQIALEYPPLTRAVWRLLGDTEAYRTWDATVRTVPDMRTGEAS
;
A
#
# COMPACT_ATOMS: atom_id res chain seq x y z
N MET A 1 0.54 -8.79 -32.96
CA MET A 1 0.71 -8.89 -31.50
C MET A 1 0.24 -7.58 -30.91
N GLU A 2 -1.03 -7.49 -30.58
CA GLU A 2 -1.64 -6.32 -29.94
C GLU A 2 -2.09 -6.78 -28.56
N GLN A 3 -1.13 -6.84 -27.63
CA GLN A 3 -1.40 -7.24 -26.26
C GLN A 3 -1.85 -6.00 -25.50
N ALA A 4 -3.17 -5.79 -25.55
CA ALA A 4 -4.01 -5.17 -24.53
C ALA A 4 -3.39 -3.98 -23.77
N ASP A 5 -3.37 -2.84 -24.44
CA ASP A 5 -3.56 -1.55 -23.77
C ASP A 5 -5.04 -1.47 -23.35
N GLU A 6 -5.48 -2.37 -22.47
CA GLU A 6 -6.83 -2.34 -21.88
C GLU A 6 -6.76 -1.33 -20.73
N PRO A 7 -7.19 -0.07 -20.92
CA PRO A 7 -7.06 0.93 -19.89
C PRO A 7 -7.98 0.52 -18.74
N LEU A 8 -7.41 0.05 -17.62
CA LEU A 8 -8.04 -0.14 -16.30
C LEU A 8 -9.58 -0.09 -16.38
N ARG A 9 -10.19 -1.22 -16.77
CA ARG A 9 -11.63 -1.32 -17.06
C ARG A 9 -12.45 -0.63 -15.96
N ARG A 10 -13.06 0.51 -16.33
CA ARG A 10 -13.88 1.40 -15.48
C ARG A 10 -13.17 1.83 -14.19
N ARG A 11 -12.36 2.89 -14.27
CA ARG A 11 -11.88 3.64 -13.10
C ARG A 11 -13.08 3.98 -12.22
N ALA A 12 -13.19 3.33 -11.06
CA ALA A 12 -14.08 3.79 -10.01
C ALA A 12 -13.78 5.27 -9.74
N SER A 13 -14.79 6.07 -9.45
CA SER A 13 -14.56 7.47 -9.12
C SER A 13 -13.61 7.57 -7.92
N LEU A 14 -12.79 8.62 -7.86
CA LEU A 14 -11.86 8.79 -6.74
C LEU A 14 -12.59 8.83 -5.39
N GLU A 15 -13.84 9.31 -5.35
CA GLU A 15 -14.67 9.30 -4.15
C GLU A 15 -15.00 7.88 -3.68
N VAL A 16 -15.35 6.98 -4.62
CA VAL A 16 -15.59 5.56 -4.31
C VAL A 16 -14.32 4.91 -3.79
N LEU A 17 -13.18 5.12 -4.47
CA LEU A 17 -11.89 4.56 -4.03
C LEU A 17 -11.52 5.04 -2.61
N ARG A 18 -11.82 6.31 -2.29
CA ARG A 18 -11.58 6.86 -0.94
C ARG A 18 -12.52 6.28 0.10
N ALA A 19 -13.78 6.01 -0.26
CA ALA A 19 -14.72 5.36 0.65
C ALA A 19 -14.25 3.93 0.97
N GLU A 20 -13.92 3.16 -0.06
CA GLU A 20 -13.38 1.80 0.09
C GLU A 20 -12.08 1.79 0.91
N ALA A 21 -11.16 2.72 0.64
CA ALA A 21 -9.93 2.83 1.43
C ALA A 21 -10.16 3.27 2.89
N ALA A 22 -11.18 4.08 3.16
CA ALA A 22 -11.52 4.44 4.54
C ALA A 22 -12.06 3.23 5.32
N ASP A 23 -12.93 2.44 4.70
CA ASP A 23 -13.45 1.20 5.28
C ASP A 23 -12.31 0.21 5.54
N GLU A 24 -11.36 0.09 4.62
CA GLU A 24 -10.23 -0.82 4.74
C GLU A 24 -9.23 -0.37 5.82
N LEU A 25 -9.06 0.95 5.98
CA LEU A 25 -8.26 1.51 7.07
C LEU A 25 -8.89 1.20 8.44
N ASP A 26 -10.21 1.30 8.57
CA ASP A 26 -10.93 0.91 9.78
C ASP A 26 -10.72 -0.58 10.09
N VAL A 27 -10.78 -1.45 9.08
CA VAL A 27 -10.48 -2.88 9.24
C VAL A 27 -9.05 -3.10 9.75
N LEU A 28 -8.05 -2.41 9.18
CA LEU A 28 -6.66 -2.50 9.64
C LEU A 28 -6.51 -2.09 11.11
N VAL A 29 -7.18 -1.00 11.53
CA VAL A 29 -7.18 -0.57 12.93
C VAL A 29 -7.80 -1.64 13.83
N GLN A 30 -8.98 -2.16 13.48
CA GLN A 30 -9.65 -3.19 14.29
C GLN A 30 -8.80 -4.47 14.42
N GLU A 31 -8.12 -4.86 13.35
CA GLU A 31 -7.22 -6.01 13.38
C GLU A 31 -6.07 -5.79 14.36
N ARG A 32 -5.40 -4.64 14.33
CA ARG A 32 -4.28 -4.34 15.25
C ARG A 32 -4.72 -4.27 16.70
N LEU A 33 -5.88 -3.66 16.96
CA LEU A 33 -6.50 -3.68 18.29
C LEU A 33 -6.77 -5.12 18.77
N ARG A 34 -7.28 -5.99 17.89
CA ARG A 34 -7.55 -7.40 18.21
C ARG A 34 -6.27 -8.19 18.48
N GLN A 35 -5.15 -7.82 17.86
CA GLN A 35 -3.83 -8.40 18.15
C GLN A 35 -3.22 -7.86 19.46
N GLY A 36 -3.88 -6.92 20.14
CA GLY A 36 -3.40 -6.34 21.39
C GLY A 36 -2.28 -5.30 21.21
N GLU A 37 -2.12 -4.72 20.03
CA GLU A 37 -1.20 -3.60 19.80
C GLU A 37 -1.71 -2.33 20.52
N ASP A 38 -0.80 -1.52 21.07
CA ASP A 38 -1.16 -0.24 21.70
C ASP A 38 -1.58 0.77 20.61
N PRO A 39 -2.82 1.31 20.65
CA PRO A 39 -3.27 2.33 19.72
C PRO A 39 -2.30 3.51 19.60
N TRP A 40 -1.73 3.98 20.71
CA TRP A 40 -0.85 5.13 20.68
C TRP A 40 0.45 4.86 19.93
N GLU A 41 0.89 3.59 19.87
CA GLU A 41 2.09 3.20 19.13
C GLU A 41 1.81 3.06 17.64
N PHE A 42 0.74 2.37 17.22
CA PHE A 42 0.55 2.07 15.78
C PHE A 42 -0.23 3.14 15.01
N MET A 43 -0.96 4.05 15.67
CA MET A 43 -1.76 5.06 14.97
C MET A 43 -0.90 6.03 14.14
N GLU A 44 0.35 6.28 14.55
CA GLU A 44 1.30 7.13 13.80
C GLU A 44 1.83 6.42 12.53
N ASP A 45 1.79 5.09 12.51
CA ASP A 45 2.26 4.25 11.39
C ASP A 45 1.19 4.02 10.32
N LEU A 46 -0.06 4.44 10.57
CA LEU A 46 -1.15 4.20 9.64
C LEU A 46 -1.00 5.05 8.36
N PRO A 47 -1.25 4.47 7.18
CA PRO A 47 -1.34 5.26 5.97
C PRO A 47 -2.55 6.18 6.03
N SER A 48 -2.45 7.34 5.40
CA SER A 48 -3.65 8.13 5.09
C SER A 48 -4.53 7.41 4.06
N VAL A 49 -5.81 7.78 3.99
CA VAL A 49 -6.76 7.24 3.00
C VAL A 49 -6.21 7.38 1.58
N ASP A 50 -5.67 8.55 1.21
CA ASP A 50 -5.11 8.76 -0.13
C ASP A 50 -3.85 7.90 -0.40
N GLU A 51 -3.02 7.66 0.62
CA GLU A 51 -1.89 6.72 0.49
C GLU A 51 -2.40 5.29 0.31
N LEU A 52 -3.42 4.87 1.07
CA LEU A 52 -4.02 3.55 0.94
C LEU A 52 -4.68 3.34 -0.44
N VAL A 53 -5.37 4.35 -0.99
CA VAL A 53 -5.88 4.32 -2.37
C VAL A 53 -4.77 4.05 -3.38
N VAL A 54 -3.64 4.78 -3.28
CA VAL A 54 -2.49 4.58 -4.18
C VAL A 54 -1.94 3.16 -4.07
N LEU A 55 -1.89 2.61 -2.86
CA LEU A 55 -1.38 1.26 -2.59
C LEU A 55 -2.31 0.18 -3.15
N THR A 56 -3.62 0.35 -3.01
CA THR A 56 -4.64 -0.54 -3.58
C THR A 56 -4.55 -0.57 -5.11
N ILE A 57 -4.58 0.60 -5.77
CA ILE A 57 -4.45 0.70 -7.24
C ILE A 57 -3.15 0.03 -7.70
N ARG A 58 -2.04 0.28 -7.00
CA ARG A 58 -0.75 -0.34 -7.32
C ARG A 58 -0.78 -1.86 -7.14
N GLY A 59 -1.44 -2.38 -6.12
CA GLY A 59 -1.62 -3.82 -5.90
C GLY A 59 -2.41 -4.48 -7.02
N GLU A 60 -3.45 -3.82 -7.51
CA GLU A 60 -4.23 -4.26 -8.67
C GLU A 60 -3.37 -4.29 -9.94
N LEU A 61 -2.56 -3.26 -10.18
CA LEU A 61 -1.62 -3.21 -11.32
C LEU A 61 -0.58 -4.34 -11.25
N ILE A 62 -0.05 -4.66 -10.06
CA ILE A 62 0.89 -5.78 -9.87
C ILE A 62 0.19 -7.10 -10.15
N THR A 63 -1.02 -7.29 -9.62
CA THR A 63 -1.82 -8.51 -9.83
C THR A 63 -2.14 -8.72 -11.31
N ALA A 64 -2.59 -7.66 -12.00
CA ALA A 64 -2.84 -7.68 -13.44
C ALA A 64 -1.57 -7.97 -14.25
N GLY A 65 -0.41 -7.53 -13.77
CA GLY A 65 0.91 -7.81 -14.34
C GLY A 65 1.49 -9.19 -14.02
N GLY A 66 0.70 -10.10 -13.42
CA GLY A 66 1.13 -11.47 -13.09
C GLY A 66 1.66 -11.66 -11.67
N GLY A 67 1.46 -10.69 -10.77
CA GLY A 67 1.68 -10.82 -9.33
C GLY A 67 3.15 -10.81 -8.87
N MET A 68 4.10 -10.72 -9.80
CA MET A 68 5.53 -10.69 -9.47
C MET A 68 5.92 -9.34 -8.86
N ARG A 69 6.82 -9.38 -7.86
CA ARG A 69 7.32 -8.16 -7.22
C ARG A 69 7.99 -7.25 -8.26
N PRO A 70 7.51 -6.01 -8.45
CA PRO A 70 8.05 -5.13 -9.47
C PRO A 70 9.48 -4.70 -9.15
N SER A 71 10.29 -4.49 -10.19
CA SER A 71 11.59 -3.83 -10.04
C SER A 71 11.40 -2.38 -9.56
N ARG A 72 12.44 -1.78 -8.98
CA ARG A 72 12.40 -0.39 -8.51
C ARG A 72 11.95 0.58 -9.61
N THR A 73 12.46 0.40 -10.82
CA THR A 73 12.08 1.21 -11.99
C THR A 73 10.63 1.00 -12.40
N ALA A 74 10.13 -0.24 -12.38
CA ALA A 74 8.73 -0.53 -12.66
C ALA A 74 7.80 0.10 -11.60
N HIS A 75 8.17 -0.02 -10.32
CA HIS A 75 7.46 0.59 -9.21
C HIS A 75 7.36 2.12 -9.36
N PHE A 76 8.47 2.81 -9.68
CA PHE A 76 8.45 4.25 -9.93
C PHE A 76 7.55 4.66 -11.09
N ARG A 77 7.52 3.85 -12.17
CA ARG A 77 6.65 4.10 -13.32
C ARG A 77 5.16 3.95 -12.95
N MET A 78 4.81 2.92 -12.18
CA MET A 78 3.44 2.70 -11.70
C MET A 78 2.96 3.89 -10.85
N LEU A 79 3.75 4.31 -9.86
CA LEU A 79 3.40 5.46 -9.01
C LEU A 79 3.26 6.75 -9.80
N ARG A 80 4.17 7.00 -10.76
CA ARG A 80 4.07 8.16 -11.66
C ARG A 80 2.79 8.11 -12.50
N GLN A 81 2.42 6.94 -13.00
CA GLN A 81 1.19 6.76 -13.78
C GLN A 81 -0.04 7.08 -12.92
N ILE A 82 -0.11 6.57 -11.68
CA ILE A 82 -1.22 6.87 -10.75
C ILE A 82 -1.37 8.38 -10.51
N ALA A 83 -0.28 9.11 -10.29
CA ALA A 83 -0.34 10.56 -10.10
C ALA A 83 -0.87 11.31 -11.33
N LEU A 84 -0.58 10.83 -12.54
CA LEU A 84 -1.09 11.42 -13.78
C LEU A 84 -2.58 11.11 -13.99
N GLU A 85 -3.03 9.92 -13.61
CA GLU A 85 -4.43 9.49 -13.75
C GLU A 85 -5.34 10.08 -12.67
N TYR A 86 -4.81 10.26 -11.46
CA TYR A 86 -5.53 10.82 -10.31
C TYR A 86 -4.73 11.99 -9.72
N PRO A 87 -4.78 13.19 -10.35
CA PRO A 87 -4.02 14.35 -9.89
C PRO A 87 -4.18 14.69 -8.40
N PRO A 88 -5.37 14.54 -7.77
CA PRO A 88 -5.51 14.76 -6.32
C PRO A 88 -4.64 13.85 -5.44
N LEU A 89 -4.25 12.66 -5.91
CA LEU A 89 -3.39 11.72 -5.17
C LEU A 89 -1.90 12.04 -5.27
N THR A 90 -1.51 13.07 -6.03
CA THR A 90 -0.09 13.40 -6.28
C THR A 90 0.71 13.54 -4.98
N ARG A 91 0.15 14.18 -3.94
CA ARG A 91 0.83 14.34 -2.65
C ARG A 91 1.09 13.00 -1.95
N ALA A 92 0.12 12.10 -1.95
CA ALA A 92 0.27 10.76 -1.39
C ALA A 92 1.34 9.95 -2.15
N VAL A 93 1.33 10.05 -3.49
CA VAL A 93 2.38 9.44 -4.32
C VAL A 93 3.77 9.97 -3.95
N TRP A 94 3.94 11.28 -3.77
CA TRP A 94 5.25 11.84 -3.37
C TRP A 94 5.72 11.36 -1.99
N ARG A 95 4.80 11.21 -1.02
CA ARG A 95 5.15 10.65 0.30
C ARG A 95 5.62 9.21 0.15
N LEU A 96 4.90 8.38 -0.59
CA LEU A 96 5.28 6.98 -0.84
C LEU A 96 6.59 6.84 -1.66
N LEU A 97 6.94 7.83 -2.48
CA LEU A 97 8.23 7.87 -3.18
C LEU A 97 9.39 8.25 -2.26
N GLY A 98 9.14 9.11 -1.28
CA GLY A 98 10.14 9.59 -0.32
C GLY A 98 10.37 8.66 0.86
N ASP A 99 9.38 7.83 1.18
CA ASP A 99 9.32 7.06 2.42
C ASP A 99 9.45 5.54 2.18
N THR A 100 10.64 5.13 1.75
CA THR A 100 10.95 3.71 1.48
C THR A 100 10.81 2.80 2.71
N GLU A 101 10.87 3.37 3.93
CA GLU A 101 10.74 2.66 5.21
C GLU A 101 9.26 2.49 5.59
N ALA A 102 8.45 3.56 5.49
CA ALA A 102 7.01 3.50 5.77
C ALA A 102 6.29 2.45 4.92
N TYR A 103 6.70 2.25 3.65
CA TYR A 103 6.24 1.17 2.77
C TYR A 103 6.21 -0.22 3.46
N ARG A 104 7.17 -0.49 4.34
CA ARG A 104 7.38 -1.79 4.95
C ARG A 104 6.58 -1.99 6.24
N THR A 105 6.26 -0.90 6.95
CA THR A 105 5.61 -0.96 8.26
C THR A 105 4.12 -1.31 8.16
N TRP A 106 3.45 -0.91 7.08
CA TRP A 106 2.03 -1.24 6.84
C TRP A 106 1.83 -2.46 5.91
N ASP A 107 2.86 -2.88 5.18
CA ASP A 107 2.80 -4.08 4.34
C ASP A 107 2.84 -5.31 5.25
N ALA A 108 1.65 -5.86 5.57
CA ALA A 108 1.50 -7.03 6.43
C ALA A 108 2.33 -8.25 5.95
N THR A 109 2.77 -8.27 4.69
CA THR A 109 3.67 -9.32 4.16
C THR A 109 5.14 -9.14 4.55
N VAL A 110 5.51 -7.99 5.12
CA VAL A 110 6.88 -7.60 5.52
C VAL A 110 7.09 -7.69 7.04
N ARG A 111 6.15 -8.26 7.80
CA ARG A 111 6.42 -8.59 9.21
C ARG A 111 7.41 -9.75 9.28
N THR A 112 8.70 -9.42 9.21
CA THR A 112 9.76 -10.32 9.67
C THR A 112 9.47 -10.61 11.12
N VAL A 113 9.12 -11.86 11.41
CA VAL A 113 9.14 -12.42 12.76
C VAL A 113 10.43 -11.94 13.44
N PRO A 114 10.37 -11.29 14.61
CA PRO A 114 11.59 -10.92 15.32
C PRO A 114 12.41 -12.19 15.53
N ASP A 115 13.70 -12.14 15.20
CA ASP A 115 14.61 -13.27 15.31
C ASP A 115 14.65 -13.75 16.77
N MET A 116 13.88 -14.80 17.08
CA MET A 116 13.94 -15.51 18.36
C MET A 116 15.13 -16.47 18.38
N ARG A 117 16.31 -16.01 17.98
CA ARG A 117 17.59 -16.69 18.23
C ARG A 117 18.55 -15.79 19.00
N THR A 118 18.37 -15.76 20.30
CA THR A 118 19.48 -15.81 21.26
C THR A 118 18.94 -16.26 22.61
N GLY A 119 18.42 -17.49 22.61
CA GLY A 119 18.39 -18.33 23.80
C GLY A 119 19.61 -19.24 23.78
N GLU A 120 20.75 -18.74 24.24
CA GLU A 120 21.85 -19.56 24.75
C GLU A 120 22.19 -18.94 26.11
N ALA A 121 21.70 -19.50 27.22
CA ALA A 121 22.19 -20.68 27.92
C ALA A 121 23.51 -20.40 28.67
N SER A 122 23.38 -20.45 30.01
CA SER A 122 24.39 -20.46 31.08
C SER A 122 24.90 -19.12 31.60
#